data_AF-A0A142XAB5-F1
#
_entry.id   AF-A0A142XAB5-F1
#
_cell.length_a   1.000
_cell.length_b   1.000
_cell.length_c   1.000
_cell.angle_alpha   90.00
_cell.angle_beta   90.00
_cell.angle_gamma   90.00
#
_symmetry.space_group_name_H-M   'P 1'
#
loop_
_entity.id
_entity.type
_entity.pdbx_description
1 polymer ?
#
loop_
_entity_poly.entity_id
_entity_poly.type
_entity_poly.pdbx_seq_one_letter_code
_entity_poly.pdbx_strand_id
1 'polypeptide(L)'
;MLAARDTGWTLAECAAIQLDVKSLPWVEVKEAVLALTPTDEYARDGLALLREWDGQVDTESSAAAVFELFVAEMCVRVAKAKAPNSWDVALGEGALGILPYNLFSDRRVSHLTRLLREQPSGWFASWAKEMETVLTGVVRQLRREAGPSAKFWAWGHLRRLLLEHPLFGKHRWLGPAFNRGPFPWGGDGNTVSQAGARPAEPTAFTHNMANLRTAFDLADLSKSTFVLCGGQSGNPLSPHHADQLPLWLQGESFTLAWEQADVIRAAVDTLRLLPQ
;
A
#
# COMPACT_ATOMS: atom_id res chain seq x y z
N MET A 1 -9.99 -16.82 7.20
CA MET A 1 -9.20 -17.57 6.19
C MET A 1 -8.19 -18.54 6.81
N LEU A 2 -7.39 -18.15 7.81
CA LEU A 2 -6.35 -19.05 8.36
C LEU A 2 -6.88 -20.27 9.14
N ALA A 3 -8.03 -20.15 9.82
CA ALA A 3 -8.60 -21.21 10.65
C ALA A 3 -9.62 -22.12 9.93
N ALA A 4 -9.80 -21.97 8.61
CA ALA A 4 -10.88 -22.62 7.85
C ALA A 4 -10.41 -23.79 6.98
N ARG A 5 -9.17 -24.28 7.16
CA ARG A 5 -8.60 -25.35 6.35
C ARG A 5 -8.24 -26.57 7.18
N ASP A 6 -8.74 -27.72 6.72
CA ASP A 6 -8.46 -29.05 7.29
C ASP A 6 -7.12 -29.63 6.80
N THR A 7 -6.52 -29.04 5.77
CA THR A 7 -5.19 -29.39 5.26
C THR A 7 -4.16 -28.34 5.69
N GLY A 8 -2.94 -28.78 6.01
CA GLY A 8 -1.82 -27.90 6.36
C GLY A 8 -1.44 -26.91 5.24
N TRP A 9 -0.57 -25.96 5.56
CA TRP A 9 -0.12 -24.91 4.64
C TRP A 9 1.16 -25.30 3.90
N THR A 10 1.20 -25.05 2.60
CA THR A 10 2.45 -25.13 1.82
C THR A 10 3.24 -23.82 1.87
N LEU A 11 4.54 -23.88 1.58
CA LEU A 11 5.38 -22.68 1.44
C LEU A 11 4.82 -21.67 0.43
N ALA A 12 4.34 -22.17 -0.71
CA ALA A 12 3.78 -21.33 -1.78
C ALA A 12 2.52 -20.58 -1.30
N GLU A 13 1.64 -21.24 -0.54
CA GLU A 13 0.44 -20.60 0.01
C GLU A 13 0.79 -19.57 1.08
N CYS A 14 1.77 -19.85 1.95
CA CYS A 14 2.29 -18.89 2.92
C CYS A 14 2.90 -17.65 2.22
N ALA A 15 3.61 -17.85 1.11
CA ALA A 15 4.15 -16.75 0.31
C ALA A 15 3.04 -15.94 -0.37
N ALA A 16 2.01 -16.60 -0.93
CA ALA A 16 0.90 -15.94 -1.60
C ALA A 16 0.11 -15.00 -0.68
N ILE A 17 -0.05 -15.34 0.61
CA ILE A 17 -0.69 -14.45 1.60
C ILE A 17 0.00 -13.09 1.67
N GLN A 18 1.34 -13.05 1.53
CA GLN A 18 2.13 -11.81 1.62
C GLN A 18 1.87 -10.83 0.46
N LEU A 19 1.13 -11.28 -0.56
CA LEU A 19 0.77 -10.52 -1.75
C LEU A 19 -0.71 -10.15 -1.79
N ASP A 20 -1.50 -10.52 -0.77
CA ASP A 20 -2.92 -10.21 -0.72
C ASP A 20 -3.17 -8.70 -0.62
N VAL A 21 -3.98 -8.19 -1.55
CA VAL A 21 -4.35 -6.77 -1.67
C VAL A 21 -5.84 -6.55 -1.41
N LYS A 22 -6.48 -7.42 -0.61
CA LYS A 22 -7.90 -7.29 -0.27
C LYS A 22 -8.11 -6.12 0.69
N SER A 23 -8.94 -5.15 0.28
CA SER A 23 -9.32 -4.04 1.15
C SER A 23 -10.35 -4.49 2.20
N LEU A 24 -9.90 -4.73 3.44
CA LEU A 24 -10.80 -4.92 4.58
C LEU A 24 -11.67 -3.70 4.88
N PRO A 25 -11.16 -2.44 4.80
CA PRO A 25 -12.00 -1.25 4.92
C PRO A 25 -13.19 -1.26 3.96
N TRP A 26 -12.99 -1.66 2.69
CA TRP A 26 -14.10 -1.79 1.74
C TRP A 26 -15.14 -2.81 2.18
N VAL A 27 -14.71 -4.00 2.61
CA VAL A 27 -15.62 -5.06 3.09
C VAL A 27 -16.52 -4.55 4.22
N GLU A 28 -15.99 -3.72 5.11
CA GLU A 28 -16.74 -3.17 6.25
C GLU A 28 -17.71 -2.05 5.86
N VAL A 29 -17.38 -1.21 4.87
CA VAL A 29 -18.16 0.00 4.56
C VAL A 29 -18.99 -0.11 3.28
N LYS A 30 -18.80 -1.15 2.47
CA LYS A 30 -19.44 -1.28 1.16
C LYS A 30 -20.95 -1.09 1.21
N GLU A 31 -21.64 -1.67 2.20
CA GLU A 31 -23.10 -1.56 2.29
C GLU A 31 -23.54 -0.10 2.55
N ALA A 32 -22.81 0.62 3.42
CA ALA A 32 -23.11 2.01 3.72
C ALA A 32 -22.84 2.94 2.52
N VAL A 33 -21.76 2.68 1.76
CA VAL A 33 -21.41 3.46 0.57
C VAL A 33 -22.36 3.13 -0.59
N LEU A 34 -22.67 1.85 -0.83
CA LEU A 34 -23.53 1.41 -1.94
C LEU A 34 -25.02 1.74 -1.74
N ALA A 35 -25.44 2.04 -0.50
CA ALA A 35 -26.78 2.53 -0.18
C ALA A 35 -27.04 3.98 -0.66
N LEU A 36 -26.01 4.70 -1.11
CA LEU A 36 -26.17 6.06 -1.63
C LEU A 36 -27.06 6.08 -2.89
N THR A 37 -27.94 7.08 -2.95
CA THR A 37 -28.73 7.43 -4.15
C THR A 37 -28.28 8.79 -4.67
N PRO A 38 -27.07 8.89 -5.27
CA PRO A 38 -26.51 10.17 -5.67
C PRO A 38 -27.32 10.82 -6.79
N THR A 39 -27.45 12.14 -6.69
CA THR A 39 -28.07 13.01 -7.69
C THR A 39 -27.05 13.53 -8.70
N ASP A 40 -25.81 13.76 -8.27
CA ASP A 40 -24.72 14.21 -9.11
C ASP A 40 -24.21 13.10 -10.06
N GLU A 41 -23.83 13.48 -11.28
CA GLU A 41 -23.36 12.53 -12.29
C GLU A 41 -22.00 11.90 -11.93
N TYR A 42 -21.08 12.66 -11.34
CA TYR A 42 -19.75 12.17 -10.99
C TYR A 42 -19.84 11.20 -9.82
N ALA A 43 -20.69 11.49 -8.84
CA ALA A 43 -20.96 10.55 -7.74
C ALA A 43 -21.62 9.25 -8.24
N ARG A 44 -22.55 9.33 -9.21
CA ARG A 44 -23.14 8.13 -9.84
C ARG A 44 -22.10 7.28 -10.55
N ASP A 45 -21.19 7.89 -11.30
CA ASP A 45 -20.10 7.19 -11.98
C ASP A 45 -19.14 6.51 -11.01
N GLY A 46 -18.71 7.23 -9.97
CA GLY A 46 -17.85 6.66 -8.93
C GLY A 46 -18.52 5.51 -8.19
N LEU A 47 -19.80 5.66 -7.83
CA LEU A 47 -20.57 4.61 -7.17
C LEU A 47 -20.78 3.38 -8.07
N ALA A 48 -20.94 3.58 -9.37
CA ALA A 48 -21.05 2.48 -10.34
C ALA A 48 -19.75 1.65 -10.41
N LEU A 49 -18.58 2.30 -10.41
CA LEU A 49 -17.30 1.59 -10.33
C LEU A 49 -17.16 0.80 -9.03
N LEU A 50 -17.51 1.41 -7.89
CA LEU A 50 -17.43 0.74 -6.59
C LEU A 50 -18.42 -0.44 -6.48
N ARG A 51 -19.57 -0.39 -7.14
CA ARG A 51 -20.56 -1.48 -7.13
C ARG A 51 -20.02 -2.76 -7.77
N GLU A 52 -19.26 -2.63 -8.84
CA GLU A 52 -18.64 -3.76 -9.56
C GLU A 52 -17.29 -4.17 -8.97
N TRP A 53 -16.79 -3.43 -7.97
CA TRP A 53 -15.47 -3.67 -7.41
C TRP A 53 -15.43 -4.89 -6.50
N ASP A 54 -14.52 -5.79 -6.79
CA ASP A 54 -14.24 -6.98 -5.99
C ASP A 54 -13.49 -6.69 -4.69
N GLY A 55 -13.09 -5.44 -4.45
CA GLY A 55 -12.34 -5.03 -3.26
C GLY A 55 -10.85 -5.31 -3.32
N GLN A 56 -10.30 -5.64 -4.50
CA GLN A 56 -8.85 -5.80 -4.70
C GLN A 56 -8.21 -4.45 -5.04
N VAL A 57 -7.17 -4.11 -4.29
CA VAL A 57 -6.35 -2.90 -4.49
C VAL A 57 -5.20 -3.23 -5.44
N ASP A 58 -5.51 -3.88 -6.57
CA ASP A 58 -4.51 -4.26 -7.58
C ASP A 58 -4.06 -3.06 -8.42
N THR A 59 -3.02 -3.23 -9.23
CA THR A 59 -2.41 -2.14 -10.02
C THR A 59 -3.32 -1.60 -11.12
N GLU A 60 -4.23 -2.40 -11.64
CA GLU A 60 -5.09 -2.01 -12.78
C GLU A 60 -6.46 -1.50 -12.33
N SER A 61 -6.79 -1.65 -11.04
CA SER A 61 -8.08 -1.33 -10.48
C SER A 61 -8.36 0.17 -10.43
N SER A 62 -9.26 0.61 -11.32
CA SER A 62 -9.80 1.98 -11.31
C SER A 62 -10.74 2.23 -10.14
N ALA A 63 -11.46 1.20 -9.67
CA ALA A 63 -12.34 1.31 -8.52
C ALA A 63 -11.54 1.45 -7.21
N ALA A 64 -10.38 0.80 -7.10
CA ALA A 64 -9.47 1.01 -5.98
C ALA A 64 -9.03 2.48 -5.90
N ALA A 65 -8.67 3.11 -7.03
CA ALA A 65 -8.33 4.53 -7.05
C ALA A 65 -9.47 5.43 -6.55
N VAL A 66 -10.72 5.13 -6.95
CA VAL A 66 -11.90 5.86 -6.45
C VAL A 66 -12.06 5.67 -4.95
N PHE A 67 -11.94 4.43 -4.45
CA PHE A 67 -12.13 4.12 -3.04
C PHE A 67 -11.05 4.74 -2.15
N GLU A 68 -9.77 4.61 -2.52
CA GLU A 68 -8.64 5.12 -1.75
C GLU A 68 -8.69 6.65 -1.62
N LEU A 69 -9.02 7.35 -2.72
CA LEU A 69 -9.21 8.80 -2.68
C LEU A 69 -10.46 9.21 -1.88
N PHE A 70 -11.54 8.43 -1.96
CA PHE A 70 -12.73 8.64 -1.15
C PHE A 70 -12.42 8.51 0.35
N VAL A 71 -11.70 7.46 0.74
CA VAL A 71 -11.26 7.23 2.13
C VAL A 71 -10.38 8.37 2.62
N ALA A 72 -9.41 8.81 1.80
CA ALA A 72 -8.51 9.90 2.13
C ALA A 72 -9.27 11.22 2.40
N GLU A 73 -10.14 11.63 1.48
CA GLU A 73 -10.92 12.86 1.61
C GLU A 73 -11.96 12.77 2.74
N MET A 74 -12.59 11.60 2.94
CA MET A 74 -13.48 11.40 4.10
C MET A 74 -12.72 11.48 5.43
N CYS A 75 -11.48 10.97 5.50
CA CYS A 75 -10.63 11.15 6.69
C CYS A 75 -10.39 12.65 6.95
N VAL A 76 -10.10 13.44 5.92
CA VAL A 76 -9.91 14.90 6.03
C VAL A 76 -11.16 15.58 6.57
N ARG A 77 -12.34 15.27 6.02
CA ARG A 77 -13.61 15.87 6.44
C ARG A 77 -13.98 15.53 7.87
N VAL A 78 -13.84 14.27 8.24
CA VAL A 78 -14.03 13.79 9.62
C VAL A 78 -13.09 14.55 10.56
N ALA A 79 -11.80 14.64 10.24
CA ALA A 79 -10.84 15.39 11.06
C ALA A 79 -11.25 16.86 11.21
N LYS A 80 -11.61 17.55 10.12
CA LYS A 80 -12.05 18.96 10.14
C LYS A 80 -13.33 19.18 10.92
N ALA A 81 -14.26 18.21 10.95
CA ALA A 81 -15.52 18.33 11.68
C ALA A 81 -15.32 18.44 13.22
N LYS A 82 -14.20 17.91 13.76
CA LYS A 82 -13.91 17.95 15.20
C LYS A 82 -12.69 18.76 15.58
N ALA A 83 -11.75 18.92 14.66
CA ALA A 83 -10.49 19.63 14.87
C ALA A 83 -10.20 20.58 13.69
N PRO A 84 -11.05 21.58 13.41
CA PRO A 84 -10.92 22.41 12.20
C PRO A 84 -9.59 23.17 12.11
N ASN A 85 -8.93 23.44 13.24
CA ASN A 85 -7.66 24.17 13.30
C ASN A 85 -6.42 23.27 13.47
N SER A 86 -6.61 21.94 13.55
CA SER A 86 -5.53 20.96 13.78
C SER A 86 -5.84 19.60 13.13
N TRP A 87 -6.59 19.64 12.03
CA TRP A 87 -7.06 18.44 11.33
C TRP A 87 -5.91 17.68 10.66
N ASP A 88 -4.85 18.37 10.27
CA ASP A 88 -3.59 17.86 9.76
C ASP A 88 -2.87 17.00 10.81
N VAL A 89 -2.70 17.53 12.02
CA VAL A 89 -2.13 16.79 13.16
C VAL A 89 -3.05 15.61 13.50
N ALA A 90 -4.36 15.81 13.45
CA ALA A 90 -5.31 14.72 13.59
C ALA A 90 -5.05 13.66 12.50
N LEU A 91 -4.89 13.99 11.23
CA LEU A 91 -4.60 13.00 10.19
C LEU A 91 -3.25 12.28 10.32
N GLY A 92 -2.38 12.76 11.20
CA GLY A 92 -1.10 12.14 11.48
C GLY A 92 0.08 13.02 11.11
N GLU A 93 -0.10 14.30 10.76
CA GLU A 93 1.04 15.20 10.55
C GLU A 93 1.82 15.44 11.85
N GLY A 94 3.14 15.54 11.73
CA GLY A 94 4.02 15.78 12.85
C GLY A 94 3.87 17.18 13.42
N ALA A 95 3.59 17.29 14.72
CA ALA A 95 3.42 18.59 15.38
C ALA A 95 4.75 19.28 15.76
N LEU A 96 5.87 18.54 15.82
CA LEU A 96 7.13 18.99 16.44
C LEU A 96 8.35 19.01 15.51
N GLY A 97 8.18 18.92 14.19
CA GLY A 97 9.24 19.07 13.18
C GLY A 97 10.31 17.97 13.13
N ILE A 98 10.59 17.29 14.24
CA ILE A 98 11.57 16.20 14.36
C ILE A 98 10.98 14.88 13.84
N LEU A 99 9.70 14.63 14.14
CA LEU A 99 8.95 13.51 13.61
C LEU A 99 8.00 14.05 12.53
N PRO A 100 8.16 13.68 11.25
CA PRO A 100 7.33 14.22 10.18
C PRO A 100 5.88 13.73 10.22
N TYR A 101 5.58 12.72 11.04
CA TYR A 101 4.25 12.17 11.24
C TYR A 101 4.07 11.60 12.66
N ASN A 102 2.83 11.38 13.06
CA ASN A 102 2.43 10.80 14.35
C ASN A 102 1.53 9.57 14.13
N LEU A 103 1.36 8.74 15.16
CA LEU A 103 0.67 7.44 15.07
C LEU A 103 -0.85 7.52 14.83
N PHE A 104 -1.45 8.72 14.76
CA PHE A 104 -2.86 8.83 14.42
C PHE A 104 -3.15 8.40 12.99
N SER A 105 -2.20 8.54 12.06
CA SER A 105 -2.35 8.06 10.67
C SER A 105 -2.77 6.60 10.62
N ASP A 106 -2.16 5.76 11.46
CA ASP A 106 -2.32 4.30 11.45
C ASP A 106 -3.70 3.85 11.90
N ARG A 107 -4.43 4.72 12.62
CA ARG A 107 -5.79 4.44 13.12
C ARG A 107 -6.86 5.20 12.35
N ARG A 108 -6.51 6.05 11.38
CA ARG A 108 -7.50 6.92 10.71
C ARG A 108 -8.50 6.14 9.87
N VAL A 109 -8.06 5.13 9.11
CA VAL A 109 -8.97 4.33 8.28
C VAL A 109 -9.91 3.49 9.15
N SER A 110 -9.40 2.84 10.21
CA SER A 110 -10.25 2.11 11.17
C SER A 110 -11.25 3.03 11.90
N HIS A 111 -10.83 4.25 12.25
CA HIS A 111 -11.75 5.22 12.83
C HIS A 111 -12.84 5.67 11.83
N LEU A 112 -12.45 5.92 10.57
CA LEU A 112 -13.39 6.32 9.51
C LEU A 112 -14.39 5.19 9.19
N THR A 113 -13.92 3.95 9.04
CA THR A 113 -14.79 2.80 8.71
C THR A 113 -15.89 2.62 9.75
N ARG A 114 -15.56 2.72 11.04
CA ARG A 114 -16.56 2.75 12.12
C ARG A 114 -17.57 3.89 11.95
N LEU A 115 -17.11 5.12 11.69
CA LEU A 115 -17.99 6.27 11.52
C LEU A 115 -18.91 6.17 10.30
N LEU A 116 -18.41 5.63 9.17
CA LEU A 116 -19.22 5.41 7.97
C LEU A 116 -20.32 4.37 8.18
N ARG A 117 -20.07 3.37 9.04
CA ARG A 117 -21.06 2.35 9.43
C ARG A 117 -22.09 2.88 10.44
N GLU A 118 -21.63 3.56 11.49
CA GLU A 118 -22.48 4.02 12.59
C GLU A 118 -23.23 5.32 12.26
N GLN A 119 -22.67 6.15 11.38
CA GLN A 119 -23.20 7.46 10.97
C GLN A 119 -23.71 8.31 12.15
N PRO A 120 -22.90 8.52 13.21
CA PRO A 120 -23.36 9.18 14.41
C PRO A 120 -23.78 10.64 14.16
N SER A 121 -24.83 11.07 14.87
CA SER A 121 -25.26 12.48 14.88
C SER A 121 -24.17 13.39 15.45
N GLY A 122 -24.14 14.65 15.00
CA GLY A 122 -23.22 15.67 15.51
C GLY A 122 -21.84 15.65 14.85
N TRP A 123 -21.61 14.83 13.84
CA TRP A 123 -20.47 14.96 12.91
C TRP A 123 -20.84 15.78 11.69
N PHE A 124 -21.90 15.36 11.01
CA PHE A 124 -22.43 16.02 9.83
C PHE A 124 -23.95 16.11 9.91
N ALA A 125 -24.54 17.08 9.19
CA ALA A 125 -25.99 17.17 9.06
C ALA A 125 -26.56 15.99 8.24
N SER A 126 -25.79 15.47 7.29
CA SER A 126 -26.14 14.27 6.51
C SER A 126 -24.88 13.55 6.04
N TRP A 127 -24.66 12.33 6.53
CA TRP A 127 -23.56 11.48 6.09
C TRP A 127 -23.67 11.12 4.60
N ALA A 128 -24.88 10.86 4.12
CA ALA A 128 -25.13 10.56 2.71
C ALA A 128 -24.69 11.72 1.79
N LYS A 129 -25.04 12.95 2.16
CA LYS A 129 -24.66 14.15 1.39
C LYS A 129 -23.15 14.39 1.39
N GLU A 130 -22.48 14.13 2.53
CA GLU A 130 -21.02 14.23 2.61
C GLU A 130 -20.34 13.20 1.71
N MET A 131 -20.76 11.93 1.78
CA MET A 131 -20.20 10.88 0.93
C MET A 131 -20.43 11.14 -0.56
N GLU A 132 -21.63 11.60 -0.95
CA GLU A 132 -21.91 12.02 -2.34
C GLU A 132 -20.98 13.15 -2.76
N THR A 133 -20.81 14.18 -1.92
CA THR A 133 -19.92 15.31 -2.21
C THR A 133 -18.47 14.86 -2.40
N VAL A 134 -17.99 13.92 -1.57
CA VAL A 134 -16.64 13.37 -1.71
C VAL A 134 -16.50 12.56 -2.99
N LEU A 135 -17.44 11.66 -3.31
CA LEU A 135 -17.39 10.89 -4.54
C LEU A 135 -17.38 11.80 -5.78
N THR A 136 -18.21 12.84 -5.80
CA THR A 136 -18.18 13.86 -6.86
C THR A 136 -16.80 14.50 -6.97
N GLY A 137 -16.22 14.93 -5.85
CA GLY A 137 -14.88 15.55 -5.82
C GLY A 137 -13.79 14.62 -6.35
N VAL A 138 -13.78 13.37 -5.90
CA VAL A 138 -12.80 12.34 -6.29
C VAL A 138 -12.86 12.05 -7.78
N VAL A 139 -14.05 11.80 -8.33
CA VAL A 139 -14.19 11.49 -9.76
C VAL A 139 -13.82 12.70 -10.62
N ARG A 140 -14.15 13.92 -10.19
CA ARG A 140 -13.69 15.15 -10.86
C ARG A 140 -12.17 15.30 -10.81
N GLN A 141 -11.55 14.99 -9.68
CA GLN A 141 -10.10 14.99 -9.54
C GLN A 141 -9.46 13.99 -10.50
N LEU A 142 -9.91 12.74 -10.50
CA LEU A 142 -9.41 11.68 -11.39
C LEU A 142 -9.58 12.06 -12.87
N ARG A 143 -10.73 12.62 -13.25
CA ARG A 143 -10.97 13.10 -14.62
C ARG A 143 -9.97 14.17 -15.05
N ARG A 144 -9.63 15.09 -14.13
CA ARG A 144 -8.70 16.19 -14.38
C ARG A 144 -7.24 15.73 -14.43
N GLU A 145 -6.84 14.83 -13.53
CA GLU A 145 -5.43 14.50 -13.30
C GLU A 145 -4.97 13.27 -14.08
N ALA A 146 -5.85 12.29 -14.28
CA ALA A 146 -5.52 11.00 -14.87
C ALA A 146 -6.14 10.79 -16.26
N GLY A 147 -7.32 11.38 -16.51
CA GLY A 147 -7.97 11.36 -17.82
C GLY A 147 -9.47 11.14 -17.74
N PRO A 148 -10.21 11.31 -18.84
CA PRO A 148 -11.67 11.51 -18.82
C PRO A 148 -12.50 10.28 -18.45
N SER A 149 -11.91 9.09 -18.30
CA SER A 149 -12.64 7.84 -18.07
C SER A 149 -11.85 6.86 -17.20
N ALA A 150 -12.56 5.94 -16.53
CA ALA A 150 -12.01 4.97 -15.60
C ALA A 150 -10.81 4.15 -16.12
N LYS A 151 -10.73 3.89 -17.43
CA LYS A 151 -9.59 3.18 -18.05
C LYS A 151 -8.22 3.87 -17.86
N PHE A 152 -8.21 5.14 -17.45
CA PHE A 152 -6.99 5.90 -17.17
C PHE A 152 -6.65 5.95 -15.67
N TRP A 153 -7.49 5.37 -14.81
CA TRP A 153 -7.39 5.53 -13.35
C TRP A 153 -6.79 4.29 -12.67
N ALA A 154 -6.00 3.51 -13.40
CA ALA A 154 -5.30 2.35 -12.85
C ALA A 154 -4.52 2.75 -11.59
N TRP A 155 -4.77 2.06 -10.48
CA TRP A 155 -4.19 2.42 -9.19
C TRP A 155 -2.66 2.47 -9.21
N GLY A 156 -2.02 1.49 -9.85
CA GLY A 156 -0.57 1.43 -10.02
C GLY A 156 0.01 2.55 -10.88
N HIS A 157 -0.80 3.28 -11.65
CA HIS A 157 -0.36 4.49 -12.34
C HIS A 157 -0.37 5.71 -11.41
N LEU A 158 -1.43 5.83 -10.61
CA LEU A 158 -1.63 6.94 -9.68
C LEU A 158 -0.72 6.82 -8.45
N ARG A 159 -0.55 5.60 -7.97
CA ARG A 159 0.28 5.24 -6.83
C ARG A 159 1.37 4.29 -7.30
N ARG A 160 2.62 4.74 -7.13
CA ARG A 160 3.80 3.99 -7.56
C ARG A 160 4.70 3.68 -6.38
N LEU A 161 5.53 2.66 -6.55
CA LEU A 161 6.63 2.34 -5.67
C LEU A 161 7.90 3.01 -6.16
N LEU A 162 8.52 3.86 -5.32
CA LEU A 162 9.85 4.41 -5.56
C LEU A 162 10.75 4.06 -4.38
N LEU A 163 11.84 3.33 -4.63
CA LEU A 163 12.91 3.19 -3.66
C LEU A 163 13.82 4.40 -3.80
N GLU A 164 13.55 5.43 -2.99
CA GLU A 164 14.28 6.69 -2.98
C GLU A 164 15.60 6.57 -2.20
N HIS A 165 16.72 6.96 -2.81
CA HIS A 165 18.01 6.97 -2.14
C HIS A 165 18.06 8.10 -1.08
N PRO A 166 18.45 7.82 0.18
CA PRO A 166 18.30 8.77 1.29
C PRO A 166 19.08 10.08 1.11
N LEU A 167 20.23 10.04 0.43
CA LEU A 167 21.09 11.23 0.24
C LEU A 167 20.86 11.95 -1.09
N PHE A 168 20.48 11.20 -2.13
CA PHE A 168 20.55 11.68 -3.51
C PHE A 168 19.22 11.59 -4.24
N GLY A 169 18.21 10.97 -3.62
CA GLY A 169 16.97 10.61 -4.30
C GLY A 169 16.17 11.81 -4.79
N LYS A 170 16.24 12.94 -4.08
CA LYS A 170 15.63 14.22 -4.48
C LYS A 170 16.52 15.08 -5.37
N HIS A 171 17.78 14.70 -5.56
CA HIS A 171 18.70 15.47 -6.39
C HIS A 171 18.37 15.23 -7.87
N ARG A 172 18.08 16.29 -8.63
CA ARG A 172 17.62 16.22 -10.03
C ARG A 172 18.46 15.32 -10.94
N TRP A 173 19.78 15.33 -10.76
CA TRP A 173 20.72 14.61 -11.64
C TRP A 173 21.20 13.27 -11.09
N LEU A 174 21.18 13.12 -9.76
CA LEU A 174 21.71 11.91 -9.10
C LEU A 174 20.57 10.96 -8.76
N GLY A 175 19.39 11.48 -8.39
CA GLY A 175 18.19 10.68 -8.10
C GLY A 175 17.91 9.60 -9.14
N PRO A 176 17.89 9.89 -10.45
CA PRO A 176 17.65 8.86 -11.47
C PRO A 176 18.66 7.70 -11.48
N ALA A 177 19.91 7.92 -11.05
CA ALA A 177 20.93 6.88 -11.01
C ALA A 177 20.84 6.01 -9.74
N PHE A 178 20.45 6.62 -8.61
CA PHE A 178 20.44 5.95 -7.31
C PHE A 178 19.06 5.40 -6.90
N ASN A 179 17.97 5.99 -7.40
CA ASN A 179 16.64 5.49 -7.12
C ASN A 179 16.35 4.21 -7.91
N ARG A 180 15.38 3.42 -7.44
CA ARG A 180 14.79 2.33 -8.21
C ARG A 180 13.29 2.55 -8.36
N GLY A 181 12.82 2.51 -9.60
CA GLY A 181 11.45 2.84 -9.97
C GLY A 181 11.33 4.23 -10.59
N PRO A 182 10.11 4.80 -10.67
CA PRO A 182 8.89 4.30 -10.03
C PRO A 182 8.30 3.07 -10.74
N PHE A 183 7.79 2.10 -9.97
CA PHE A 183 7.09 0.90 -10.48
C PHE A 183 5.58 0.98 -10.17
N PRO A 184 4.70 0.46 -11.03
CA PRO A 184 3.31 0.24 -10.65
C PRO A 184 3.22 -0.67 -9.43
N TRP A 185 2.39 -0.32 -8.45
CA TRP A 185 2.28 -1.09 -7.21
C TRP A 185 0.87 -1.07 -6.64
N GLY A 186 0.41 -2.23 -6.16
CA GLY A 186 -0.90 -2.41 -5.53
C GLY A 186 -0.82 -2.34 -3.99
N GLY A 187 -1.96 -2.58 -3.36
CA GLY A 187 -2.12 -2.52 -1.91
C GLY A 187 -2.32 -1.11 -1.37
N ASP A 188 -2.65 -1.06 -0.08
CA ASP A 188 -2.78 0.15 0.73
C ASP A 188 -2.22 -0.09 2.15
N GLY A 189 -2.53 0.78 3.12
CA GLY A 189 -2.07 0.65 4.51
C GLY A 189 -2.78 -0.43 5.35
N ASN A 190 -3.80 -1.07 4.81
CA ASN A 190 -4.70 -2.04 5.44
C ASN A 190 -4.75 -3.39 4.68
N THR A 191 -3.96 -3.55 3.63
CA THR A 191 -3.78 -4.82 2.92
C THR A 191 -2.59 -5.59 3.47
N VAL A 192 -2.56 -6.92 3.30
CA VAL A 192 -1.42 -7.73 3.76
C VAL A 192 -0.14 -7.37 2.99
N SER A 193 -0.26 -7.23 1.67
CA SER A 193 0.78 -6.62 0.85
C SER A 193 0.81 -5.12 1.12
N GLN A 194 1.53 -4.75 2.18
CA GLN A 194 1.51 -3.39 2.73
C GLN A 194 2.07 -2.39 1.72
N ALA A 195 1.28 -1.35 1.45
CA ALA A 195 1.70 -0.21 0.65
C ALA A 195 1.08 1.08 1.21
N GLY A 196 1.47 1.47 2.43
CA GLY A 196 0.89 2.61 3.14
C GLY A 196 1.29 3.97 2.57
N ALA A 197 0.34 4.91 2.50
CA ALA A 197 0.57 6.34 2.31
C ALA A 197 -0.06 7.15 3.43
N ARG A 198 0.37 8.41 3.50
CA ARG A 198 -0.25 9.36 4.42
C ARG A 198 -1.66 9.68 3.92
N PRO A 199 -2.66 9.77 4.81
CA PRO A 199 -4.02 10.14 4.41
C PRO A 199 -4.11 11.48 3.65
N ALA A 200 -3.23 12.43 3.96
CA ALA A 200 -3.16 13.72 3.28
C ALA A 200 -2.52 13.66 1.87
N GLU A 201 -1.79 12.59 1.57
CA GLU A 201 -1.06 12.39 0.30
C GLU A 201 -1.33 10.98 -0.25
N PRO A 202 -2.59 10.64 -0.57
CA PRO A 202 -3.00 9.25 -0.87
C PRO A 202 -2.35 8.66 -2.14
N THR A 203 -1.86 9.50 -3.05
CA THR A 203 -1.17 9.10 -4.29
C THR A 203 0.35 9.29 -4.24
N ALA A 204 0.90 9.74 -3.10
CA ALA A 204 2.35 9.77 -2.93
C ALA A 204 2.94 8.36 -2.98
N PHE A 205 4.25 8.28 -3.25
CA PHE A 205 4.95 7.00 -3.24
C PHE A 205 4.74 6.28 -1.90
N THR A 206 4.58 4.96 -1.97
CA THR A 206 4.46 4.14 -0.76
C THR A 206 5.72 4.28 0.10
N HIS A 207 5.54 4.44 1.41
CA HIS A 207 6.66 4.60 2.37
C HIS A 207 6.73 3.46 3.40
N ASN A 208 5.66 2.66 3.50
CA ASN A 208 5.60 1.50 4.39
C ASN A 208 5.29 0.26 3.54
N MET A 209 6.24 -0.66 3.50
CA MET A 209 6.20 -1.87 2.68
C MET A 209 7.12 -2.96 3.26
N ALA A 210 6.93 -4.21 2.84
CA ALA A 210 7.81 -5.29 3.25
C ALA A 210 9.21 -5.14 2.61
N ASN A 211 10.26 -5.05 3.43
CA ASN A 211 11.62 -5.12 2.92
C ASN A 211 12.05 -6.57 2.65
N LEU A 212 11.69 -7.51 3.52
CA LEU A 212 11.97 -8.93 3.40
C LEU A 212 10.65 -9.69 3.31
N ARG A 213 10.55 -10.62 2.37
CA ARG A 213 9.52 -11.66 2.34
C ARG A 213 10.19 -13.02 2.52
N THR A 214 9.60 -13.87 3.35
CA THR A 214 10.14 -15.20 3.64
C THR A 214 9.04 -16.18 4.03
N ALA A 215 9.25 -17.45 3.73
CA ALA A 215 8.45 -18.55 4.25
C ALA A 215 9.39 -19.69 4.66
N PHE A 216 9.19 -20.22 5.87
CA PHE A 216 10.05 -21.25 6.44
C PHE A 216 9.37 -22.61 6.45
N ASP A 217 10.08 -23.63 5.97
CA ASP A 217 9.72 -25.03 6.19
C ASP A 217 10.52 -25.53 7.40
N LEU A 218 9.85 -25.69 8.53
CA LEU A 218 10.49 -26.09 9.79
C LEU A 218 10.89 -27.57 9.81
N ALA A 219 10.38 -28.39 8.89
CA ALA A 219 10.81 -29.77 8.73
C ALA A 219 12.07 -29.86 7.85
N ASP A 220 12.27 -28.90 6.94
CA ASP A 220 13.43 -28.82 6.06
C ASP A 220 13.76 -27.36 5.71
N LEU A 221 14.65 -26.75 6.51
CA LEU A 221 14.99 -25.34 6.38
C LEU A 221 15.64 -25.00 5.03
N SER A 222 16.22 -25.97 4.32
CA SER A 222 16.81 -25.79 2.99
C SER A 222 15.78 -25.43 1.91
N LYS A 223 14.49 -25.71 2.16
CA LYS A 223 13.37 -25.34 1.28
C LYS A 223 12.82 -23.95 1.56
N SER A 224 13.25 -23.30 2.64
CA SER A 224 12.75 -21.97 3.01
C SER A 224 13.08 -20.93 1.95
N THR A 225 12.16 -20.00 1.71
CA THR A 225 12.28 -18.99 0.67
C THR A 225 12.53 -17.60 1.25
N PHE A 226 13.25 -16.77 0.50
CA PHE A 226 13.65 -15.42 0.88
C PHE A 226 13.66 -14.51 -0.35
N VAL A 227 13.34 -13.23 -0.13
CA VAL A 227 13.59 -12.17 -1.12
C VAL A 227 13.64 -10.80 -0.44
N LEU A 228 14.62 -9.99 -0.81
CA LEU A 228 14.75 -8.59 -0.40
C LEU A 228 14.17 -7.65 -1.45
N CYS A 229 13.53 -6.59 -0.99
CA CYS A 229 13.15 -5.43 -1.80
C CYS A 229 14.42 -4.62 -2.14
N GLY A 230 15.14 -5.07 -3.16
CA GLY A 230 16.45 -4.55 -3.54
C GLY A 230 17.43 -5.69 -3.77
N GLY A 231 18.47 -5.76 -2.95
CA GLY A 231 19.47 -6.81 -2.98
C GLY A 231 20.28 -6.81 -1.68
N GLN A 232 21.22 -7.73 -1.57
CA GLN A 232 22.00 -7.92 -0.33
C GLN A 232 22.99 -6.76 -0.05
N SER A 233 23.35 -5.98 -1.07
CA SER A 233 24.39 -4.95 -0.98
C SER A 233 23.83 -3.53 -0.88
N GLY A 234 24.32 -2.76 0.10
CA GLY A 234 24.04 -1.33 0.20
C GLY A 234 24.85 -0.46 -0.77
N ASN A 235 25.83 -1.02 -1.50
CA ASN A 235 26.65 -0.26 -2.44
C ASN A 235 25.95 -0.17 -3.81
N PRO A 236 25.61 1.04 -4.30
CA PRO A 236 24.91 1.21 -5.59
C PRO A 236 25.66 0.69 -6.82
N LEU A 237 26.98 0.49 -6.72
CA LEU A 237 27.83 -0.07 -7.77
C LEU A 237 27.97 -1.60 -7.70
N SER A 238 27.42 -2.24 -6.67
CA SER A 238 27.45 -3.69 -6.54
C SER A 238 26.41 -4.34 -7.46
N PRO A 239 26.74 -5.47 -8.10
CA PRO A 239 25.72 -6.24 -8.83
C PRO A 239 24.59 -6.71 -7.91
N HIS A 240 24.85 -6.88 -6.61
CA HIS A 240 23.89 -7.32 -5.60
C HIS A 240 23.11 -6.18 -4.93
N HIS A 241 23.10 -4.98 -5.52
CA HIS A 241 22.39 -3.83 -4.94
C HIS A 241 20.87 -3.92 -5.13
N ALA A 242 20.43 -4.44 -6.27
CA ALA A 242 19.02 -4.48 -6.66
C ALA A 242 18.66 -5.74 -7.48
N ASP A 243 19.48 -6.80 -7.40
CA ASP A 243 19.34 -8.04 -8.17
C ASP A 243 18.13 -8.89 -7.76
N GLN A 244 17.64 -8.74 -6.52
CA GLN A 244 16.45 -9.44 -6.02
C GLN A 244 15.15 -8.66 -6.29
N LEU A 245 15.25 -7.38 -6.65
CA LEU A 245 14.09 -6.50 -6.85
C LEU A 245 13.10 -7.02 -7.91
N PRO A 246 13.52 -7.58 -9.07
CA PRO A 246 12.56 -8.13 -10.04
C PRO A 246 11.72 -9.29 -9.46
N LEU A 247 12.34 -10.20 -8.71
CA LEU A 247 11.63 -11.29 -8.03
C LEU A 247 10.67 -10.73 -6.98
N TRP A 248 11.14 -9.78 -6.18
CA TRP A 248 10.33 -9.14 -5.14
C TRP A 248 9.09 -8.45 -5.72
N LEU A 249 9.23 -7.74 -6.85
CA LEU A 249 8.13 -7.07 -7.53
C LEU A 249 7.08 -8.06 -8.06
N GLN A 250 7.52 -9.25 -8.49
CA GLN A 250 6.64 -10.32 -8.98
C GLN A 250 6.07 -11.17 -7.84
N GLY A 251 6.49 -10.92 -6.59
CA GLY A 251 6.11 -11.73 -5.44
C GLY A 251 6.76 -13.11 -5.41
N GLU A 252 7.81 -13.30 -6.22
CA GLU A 252 8.61 -14.51 -6.26
C GLU A 252 9.71 -14.48 -5.19
N SER A 253 10.32 -15.63 -4.91
CA SER A 253 11.38 -15.77 -3.93
C SER A 253 12.32 -16.91 -4.32
N PHE A 254 13.50 -16.96 -3.71
CA PHE A 254 14.48 -18.00 -3.94
C PHE A 254 14.86 -18.69 -2.63
N THR A 255 15.41 -19.89 -2.74
CA THR A 255 15.91 -20.66 -1.59
C THR A 255 17.35 -20.24 -1.27
N LEU A 256 17.65 -20.10 0.02
CA LEU A 256 19.03 -19.92 0.46
C LEU A 256 19.69 -21.28 0.69
N ALA A 257 20.97 -21.38 0.33
CA ALA A 257 21.77 -22.54 0.69
C ALA A 257 21.87 -22.63 2.23
N TRP A 258 21.44 -23.76 2.80
CA TRP A 258 21.36 -23.96 4.24
C TRP A 258 22.50 -24.83 4.76
N GLU A 259 22.67 -26.01 4.19
CA GLU A 259 23.72 -26.94 4.58
C GLU A 259 25.08 -26.41 4.14
N GLN A 260 26.11 -26.67 4.95
CA GLN A 260 27.47 -26.17 4.70
C GLN A 260 27.99 -26.53 3.30
N ALA A 261 27.70 -27.75 2.84
CA ALA A 261 28.10 -28.20 1.50
C ALA A 261 27.41 -27.39 0.38
N ASP A 262 26.15 -27.00 0.57
CA ASP A 262 25.40 -26.19 -0.39
C ASP A 262 25.90 -24.75 -0.39
N VAL A 263 26.21 -24.20 0.79
CA VAL A 263 26.80 -22.86 0.93
C VAL A 263 28.14 -22.79 0.21
N ILE A 264 29.02 -23.79 0.41
CA ILE A 264 30.30 -23.89 -0.28
C ILE A 264 30.11 -23.99 -1.80
N ARG A 265 29.12 -24.79 -2.25
CA ARG A 265 28.84 -24.97 -3.69
C ARG A 265 28.27 -23.71 -4.35
N ALA A 266 27.46 -22.94 -3.62
CA ALA A 266 26.84 -21.71 -4.11
C ALA A 266 27.73 -20.46 -3.96
N ALA A 267 28.86 -20.55 -3.25
CA ALA A 267 29.73 -19.43 -2.98
C ALA A 267 30.34 -18.86 -4.28
N VAL A 268 30.20 -17.54 -4.47
CA VAL A 268 30.86 -16.79 -5.56
C VAL A 268 32.21 -16.25 -5.08
N ASP A 269 32.24 -15.69 -3.86
CA ASP A 269 33.43 -15.13 -3.21
C ASP A 269 33.62 -15.74 -1.81
N THR A 270 34.86 -15.80 -1.32
CA THR A 270 35.18 -16.27 0.03
C THR A 270 36.23 -15.38 0.70
N LEU A 271 35.94 -14.92 1.91
CA LEU A 271 36.86 -14.14 2.74
C LEU A 271 37.23 -14.93 4.00
N ARG A 272 38.54 -15.08 4.27
CA ARG A 272 39.04 -15.66 5.52
C ARG A 272 39.60 -14.56 6.41
N LEU A 273 38.97 -14.34 7.56
CA LEU A 273 39.47 -13.45 8.60
C LEU A 273 40.35 -14.26 9.56
N LEU A 274 41.57 -13.77 9.81
CA LEU A 274 42.49 -14.39 10.76
C LEU A 274 42.59 -13.48 12.00
N PRO A 275 42.62 -14.05 13.22
CA PRO A 275 42.96 -13.29 14.41
C PRO A 275 44.33 -12.61 14.25
N GLN A 276 44.48 -11.45 14.90
CA GLN A 276 45.80 -10.82 15.05
C GLN A 276 46.65 -11.57 16.07
#